data_AF-A0A7S3BIC6-F1
#
_entry.id   AF-A0A7S3BIC6-F1
#
_cell.length_a   1.000
_cell.length_b   1.000
_cell.length_c   1.000
_cell.angle_alpha   90.00
_cell.angle_beta   90.00
_cell.angle_gamma   90.00
#
_symmetry.space_group_name_H-M   'P 1'
#
loop_
_entity.id
_entity.type
_entity.pdbx_description
1 polymer ?
#
loop_
_entity_poly.entity_id
_entity_poly.type
_entity_poly.pdbx_seq_one_letter_code
_entity_poly.pdbx_strand_id
1 'polypeptide(L)'
;RLLCSGRSRFEATTVIRYGQGSRLAPHFDANRAASAEDGARGGQTLATVLCYLNDVPEGAGGRTRFGRLGLDVDPRKGQALLFFPADAAGAFDERVEHEGEAFTGEGGAEKWVARIWMHQD
;
A
#
# COMPACT_ATOMS: atom_id res chain seq x y z
N ARG A 1 14.01 -10.76 3.61
CA ARG A 1 14.15 -11.50 2.32
C ARG A 1 12.74 -11.78 1.76
N LEU A 2 12.20 -10.95 0.87
CA LEU A 2 10.85 -11.18 0.31
C LEU A 2 10.79 -12.42 -0.59
N LEU A 3 11.75 -12.57 -1.51
CA LEU A 3 11.70 -13.58 -2.58
C LEU A 3 11.86 -15.03 -2.13
N CYS A 4 12.35 -15.27 -0.90
CA CYS A 4 12.51 -16.61 -0.33
C CYS A 4 11.41 -16.97 0.68
N SER A 5 10.39 -16.14 0.81
CA SER A 5 9.30 -16.37 1.77
C SER A 5 8.26 -17.33 1.19
N GLY A 6 7.72 -18.21 2.05
CA GLY A 6 6.65 -19.12 1.65
C GLY A 6 5.39 -18.38 1.21
N ARG A 7 4.66 -18.95 0.25
CA ARG A 7 3.39 -18.37 -0.25
C ARG A 7 2.35 -18.14 0.86
N SER A 8 2.38 -18.92 1.93
CA SER A 8 1.46 -18.80 3.07
C SER A 8 1.54 -17.46 3.78
N ARG A 9 2.68 -16.78 3.69
CA ARG A 9 2.91 -15.47 4.31
C ARG A 9 2.27 -14.32 3.55
N PHE A 10 1.75 -14.56 2.35
CA PHE A 10 1.15 -13.53 1.53
C PHE A 10 -0.36 -13.59 1.63
N GLU A 11 -0.98 -12.48 2.00
CA GLU A 11 -2.42 -12.34 1.84
C GLU A 11 -2.80 -12.37 0.34
N ALA A 12 -4.05 -12.75 0.07
CA ALA A 12 -4.57 -12.72 -1.29
C ALA A 12 -4.48 -11.31 -1.88
N THR A 13 -4.04 -11.20 -3.13
CA THR A 13 -3.95 -9.92 -3.82
C THR A 13 -5.30 -9.22 -3.84
N THR A 14 -5.33 -7.99 -3.34
CA THR A 14 -6.52 -7.15 -3.39
C THR A 14 -6.42 -6.20 -4.58
N VAL A 15 -7.37 -6.26 -5.51
CA VAL A 15 -7.48 -5.27 -6.60
C VAL A 15 -8.48 -4.19 -6.19
N ILE A 16 -8.05 -2.94 -6.26
CA ILE A 16 -8.80 -1.77 -5.81
C ILE A 16 -9.02 -0.84 -7.00
N ARG A 17 -10.29 -0.50 -7.27
CA ARG A 17 -10.68 0.58 -8.17
C ARG A 17 -10.97 1.83 -7.37
N TYR A 18 -10.31 2.94 -7.69
CA TYR A 18 -10.64 4.25 -7.15
C TYR A 18 -11.62 4.95 -8.10
N GLY A 19 -12.81 5.26 -7.60
CA GLY A 19 -13.78 6.08 -8.31
C GLY A 19 -13.45 7.57 -8.20
N GLN A 20 -14.16 8.40 -8.97
CA GLN A 20 -14.06 9.86 -8.86
C GLN A 20 -14.26 10.34 -7.41
N GLY A 21 -13.36 11.20 -6.93
CA GLY A 21 -13.35 11.74 -5.57
C GLY A 21 -12.86 10.76 -4.50
N SER A 22 -12.54 9.51 -4.87
CA SER A 22 -12.03 8.53 -3.92
C SER A 22 -10.66 8.95 -3.41
N ARG A 23 -10.49 8.83 -2.10
CA ARG A 23 -9.21 8.99 -1.41
C ARG A 23 -9.11 7.94 -0.32
N LEU A 24 -7.89 7.64 0.10
CA LEU A 24 -7.63 6.83 1.27
C LEU A 24 -6.83 7.69 2.24
N ALA A 25 -7.40 7.96 3.41
CA ALA A 25 -6.79 8.82 4.41
C ALA A 25 -5.40 8.27 4.85
N PRO A 26 -4.53 9.13 5.42
CA PRO A 26 -3.26 8.68 6.00
C PRO A 26 -3.45 7.50 6.96
N HIS A 27 -2.71 6.43 6.73
CA HIS A 27 -2.79 5.20 7.50
C HIS A 27 -1.46 4.43 7.49
N PHE A 28 -1.44 3.35 8.25
CA PHE A 28 -0.35 2.39 8.31
C PHE A 28 -0.91 0.99 8.01
N ASP A 29 -0.11 0.18 7.34
CA ASP A 29 -0.46 -1.23 7.07
C ASP A 29 -0.06 -2.18 8.21
N ALA A 30 0.75 -1.68 9.15
CA ALA A 30 1.17 -2.33 10.38
C ALA A 30 0.51 -1.64 11.59
N ASN A 31 0.37 -2.38 12.68
CA ASN A 31 -0.25 -1.89 13.92
C ASN A 31 0.81 -1.41 14.92
N ARG A 32 0.56 -0.28 15.60
CA ARG A 32 1.49 0.27 16.63
C ARG A 32 1.58 -0.59 17.90
N ALA A 33 0.51 -1.29 18.22
CA ALA A 33 0.41 -2.19 19.36
C ALA A 33 -0.35 -3.42 18.89
N ALA A 34 0.30 -4.59 18.82
CA ALA A 34 -0.40 -5.77 18.38
C ALA A 34 0.23 -7.06 18.88
N SER A 35 -0.55 -7.76 19.70
CA SER A 35 -0.31 -9.17 19.99
C SER A 35 -1.50 -10.04 19.59
N ALA A 36 -2.74 -9.51 19.60
CA ALA A 36 -3.94 -10.34 19.41
C ALA A 36 -4.53 -10.30 17.98
N GLU A 37 -4.85 -9.11 17.44
CA GLU A 37 -5.48 -8.99 16.11
C GLU A 37 -4.55 -9.42 14.98
N ASP A 38 -3.26 -9.09 15.10
CA ASP A 38 -2.24 -9.49 14.14
C ASP A 38 -2.06 -11.01 14.10
N GLY A 39 -2.12 -11.69 15.26
CA GLY A 39 -1.95 -13.14 15.33
C GLY A 39 -2.93 -13.91 14.44
N ALA A 40 -4.17 -13.41 14.29
CA ALA A 40 -5.18 -14.02 13.41
C ALA A 40 -4.89 -13.86 11.92
N ARG A 41 -4.03 -12.91 11.53
CA ARG A 41 -3.66 -12.57 10.14
C ARG A 41 -2.22 -13.00 9.78
N GLY A 42 -1.56 -13.78 10.63
CA GLY A 42 -0.16 -14.18 10.44
C GLY A 42 0.84 -13.16 10.98
N GLY A 43 0.46 -12.34 11.97
CA GLY A 43 1.30 -11.31 12.55
C GLY A 43 1.30 -9.98 11.78
N GLN A 44 2.30 -9.15 12.07
CA GLN A 44 2.46 -7.82 11.48
C GLN A 44 2.63 -7.87 9.97
N THR A 45 2.12 -6.85 9.26
CA THR A 45 2.45 -6.63 7.85
C THR A 45 3.89 -6.17 7.72
N LEU A 46 4.78 -7.05 7.29
CA LEU A 46 6.20 -6.74 7.15
C LEU A 46 6.51 -6.04 5.84
N ALA A 47 5.73 -6.31 4.80
CA ALA A 47 5.91 -5.66 3.50
C ALA A 47 4.58 -5.43 2.80
N THR A 48 4.50 -4.28 2.14
CA THR A 48 3.42 -3.93 1.23
C THR A 48 3.98 -3.73 -0.16
N VAL A 49 3.36 -4.40 -1.14
CA VAL A 49 3.54 -4.13 -2.56
C VAL A 49 2.28 -3.47 -3.11
N LEU A 50 2.42 -2.28 -3.68
CA LEU A 50 1.36 -1.60 -4.44
C LEU A 50 1.76 -1.51 -5.90
N CYS A 51 1.07 -2.23 -6.77
CA CYS A 51 1.28 -2.18 -8.22
C CYS A 51 0.20 -1.31 -8.89
N TYR A 52 0.60 -0.33 -9.68
CA TYR A 52 -0.32 0.47 -10.48
C TYR A 52 -0.68 -0.30 -11.76
N LEU A 53 -1.97 -0.59 -11.95
CA LEU A 53 -2.44 -1.46 -13.04
C LEU A 53 -2.75 -0.70 -14.34
N ASN A 54 -2.85 0.62 -14.25
CA ASN A 54 -3.04 1.52 -15.38
C ASN A 54 -2.34 2.87 -15.12
N ASP A 55 -2.17 3.64 -16.19
CA ASP A 55 -1.67 5.02 -16.09
C ASP A 55 -2.78 5.93 -15.60
N VAL A 56 -2.44 6.84 -14.70
CA VAL A 56 -3.30 7.96 -14.31
C VAL A 56 -2.75 9.22 -14.98
N PRO A 57 -3.56 9.95 -15.77
CA PRO A 57 -3.10 11.18 -16.42
C PRO A 57 -2.60 12.21 -15.40
N GLU A 58 -1.59 12.99 -15.80
CA GLU A 58 -1.13 14.12 -15.02
C GLU A 58 -2.30 15.09 -14.76
N GLY A 59 -2.39 15.62 -13.53
CA GLY A 59 -3.51 16.46 -13.09
C GLY A 59 -4.73 15.69 -12.57
N ALA A 60 -4.88 14.39 -12.87
CA ALA A 60 -6.01 13.60 -12.36
C ALA A 60 -5.88 13.18 -10.87
N GLY A 61 -4.82 13.63 -10.19
CA GLY A 61 -4.53 13.33 -8.79
C GLY A 61 -4.22 11.85 -8.54
N GLY A 62 -4.64 11.33 -7.39
CA GLY A 62 -4.53 9.91 -7.10
C GLY A 62 -3.11 9.42 -6.80
N ARG A 63 -2.18 10.28 -6.39
CA ARG A 63 -0.83 9.88 -5.98
C ARG A 63 -0.85 9.00 -4.73
N THR A 64 0.19 8.19 -4.56
CA THR A 64 0.51 7.61 -3.25
C THR A 64 1.49 8.54 -2.57
N ARG A 65 1.10 9.10 -1.42
CA ARG A 65 1.88 10.08 -0.68
C ARG A 65 2.37 9.49 0.65
N PHE A 66 3.67 9.60 0.90
CA PHE A 66 4.33 9.28 2.17
C PHE A 66 4.69 10.59 2.87
N GLY A 67 3.74 11.16 3.59
CA GLY A 67 3.85 12.51 4.15
C GLY A 67 5.08 12.71 5.05
N ARG A 68 5.42 11.71 5.86
CA ARG A 68 6.57 11.75 6.78
C ARG A 68 7.93 11.61 6.08
N LEU A 69 7.94 11.03 4.88
CA LEU A 69 9.13 10.93 4.03
C LEU A 69 9.26 12.10 3.06
N GLY A 70 8.22 12.94 2.93
CA GLY A 70 8.17 13.98 1.90
C GLY A 70 8.21 13.42 0.48
N LEU A 71 7.67 12.22 0.27
CA LEU A 71 7.72 11.49 -1.00
C LEU A 71 6.30 11.33 -1.58
N ASP A 72 6.12 11.73 -2.83
CA ASP A 72 4.91 11.50 -3.61
C ASP A 72 5.23 10.64 -4.83
N VAL A 73 4.33 9.73 -5.17
CA VAL A 73 4.48 8.81 -6.30
C VAL A 73 3.26 8.88 -7.20
N ASP A 74 3.49 9.23 -8.47
CA ASP A 74 2.45 9.21 -9.50
C ASP A 74 2.15 7.77 -9.96
N PRO A 75 0.87 7.39 -10.12
CA PRO A 75 0.50 6.08 -10.64
C PRO A 75 0.89 5.93 -12.10
N ARG A 76 1.82 5.02 -12.39
CA ARG A 76 2.23 4.66 -13.76
C ARG A 76 2.16 3.16 -13.96
N LYS A 77 1.53 2.73 -15.05
CA LYS A 77 1.23 1.33 -15.31
C LYS A 77 2.48 0.46 -15.21
N GLY A 78 2.38 -0.62 -14.45
CA GLY A 78 3.45 -1.61 -14.28
C GLY A 78 4.53 -1.19 -13.27
N GLN A 79 4.52 0.05 -12.77
CA GLN A 79 5.35 0.40 -11.62
C GLN A 79 4.76 -0.17 -10.33
N ALA A 80 5.65 -0.49 -9.40
CA ALA A 80 5.29 -0.99 -8.09
C ALA A 80 6.07 -0.25 -7.01
N LEU A 81 5.37 0.04 -5.91
CA LEU A 81 5.97 0.45 -4.66
C LEU A 81 6.15 -0.78 -3.78
N LEU A 82 7.34 -0.91 -3.19
CA LEU A 82 7.63 -1.84 -2.13
C LEU A 82 8.10 -1.04 -0.92
N PHE A 83 7.40 -1.18 0.20
CA PHE A 83 7.77 -0.57 1.47
C PHE A 83 7.50 -1.52 2.63
N PHE A 84 8.05 -1.17 3.80
CA PHE A 84 8.13 -2.04 4.97
C PHE A 84 7.46 -1.37 6.17
N PRO A 85 6.16 -1.65 6.42
CA PRO A 85 5.42 -1.11 7.57
C PRO A 85 5.95 -1.57 8.93
N ALA A 86 6.63 -2.72 8.97
CA ALA A 86 7.36 -3.22 10.13
C ALA A 86 8.65 -3.93 9.71
N ASP A 87 9.63 -3.99 10.61
CA ASP A 87 10.87 -4.73 10.39
C ASP A 87 10.70 -6.25 10.59
N ALA A 88 11.78 -7.02 10.43
CA ALA A 88 11.73 -8.48 10.57
C ALA A 88 11.40 -8.97 11.99
N ALA A 89 11.52 -8.12 13.01
CA ALA A 89 11.11 -8.39 14.39
C ALA A 89 9.67 -7.91 14.67
N GLY A 90 8.96 -7.39 13.67
CA GLY A 90 7.63 -6.81 13.82
C GLY A 90 7.64 -5.40 14.41
N ALA A 91 8.80 -4.74 14.49
CA ALA A 91 8.87 -3.37 14.99
C ALA A 91 8.29 -2.40 13.95
N PHE A 92 7.25 -1.67 14.35
CA PHE A 92 6.53 -0.71 13.53
C PHE A 92 7.42 0.43 13.01
N ASP A 93 7.36 0.74 11.71
CA ASP A 93 8.06 1.86 11.09
C ASP A 93 7.11 3.05 10.88
N GLU A 94 7.23 4.07 11.72
CA GLU A 94 6.37 5.24 11.64
C GLU A 94 6.60 6.12 10.41
N ARG A 95 7.71 5.93 9.69
CA ARG A 95 8.06 6.78 8.54
C ARG A 95 7.18 6.49 7.33
N VAL A 96 6.67 5.27 7.21
CA VAL A 96 5.89 4.82 6.04
C VAL A 96 4.37 5.01 6.18
N GLU A 97 3.96 5.96 7.02
CA GLU A 97 2.61 6.53 6.95
C GLU A 97 2.32 6.95 5.51
N HIS A 98 1.22 6.49 4.96
CA HIS A 98 0.90 6.77 3.57
C HIS A 98 -0.59 6.99 3.35
N GLU A 99 -0.90 7.70 2.27
CA GLU A 99 -2.26 7.98 1.84
C GLU A 99 -2.40 7.79 0.33
N GLY A 100 -3.65 7.55 -0.08
CA GLY A 100 -4.04 7.69 -1.48
C GLY A 100 -4.69 9.05 -1.64
N GLU A 101 -3.98 10.00 -2.26
CA GLU A 101 -4.53 11.33 -2.53
C GLU A 101 -5.80 11.24 -3.38
N ALA A 102 -6.60 12.32 -3.34
CA ALA A 102 -7.86 12.38 -4.07
C ALA A 102 -7.64 12.12 -5.56
N PHE A 103 -8.32 11.11 -6.08
CA PHE A 103 -8.40 10.83 -7.50
C PHE A 103 -9.56 11.62 -8.10
N THR A 104 -9.29 12.52 -9.04
CA THR A 104 -10.31 13.44 -9.56
C THR A 104 -11.22 12.78 -10.61
N GLY A 105 -10.77 11.70 -11.25
CA GLY A 105 -11.47 11.08 -12.37
C GLY A 105 -11.63 11.98 -13.59
N GLU A 106 -10.83 13.05 -13.67
CA GLU A 106 -10.90 14.02 -14.76
C GLU A 106 -10.74 13.34 -16.13
N GLY A 107 -11.53 13.80 -17.11
CA GLY A 107 -11.53 13.21 -18.45
C GLY A 107 -12.04 11.76 -18.52
N GLY A 108 -12.71 11.25 -17.47
CA GLY A 108 -13.13 9.86 -17.41
C GLY A 108 -11.98 8.90 -17.09
N ALA A 109 -10.88 9.41 -16.54
CA ALA A 109 -9.75 8.59 -16.12
C ALA A 109 -10.18 7.54 -15.08
N GLU A 110 -9.45 6.44 -15.04
CA GLU A 110 -9.59 5.42 -14.00
C GLU A 110 -8.29 5.28 -13.20
N LYS A 111 -8.38 4.73 -11.99
CA LYS A 111 -7.23 4.33 -11.20
C LYS A 111 -7.46 2.95 -10.59
N TRP A 112 -6.57 2.03 -10.92
CA TRP A 112 -6.58 0.64 -10.46
C TRP A 112 -5.24 0.28 -9.83
N VAL A 113 -5.30 -0.34 -8.65
CA VAL A 113 -4.12 -0.76 -7.90
C VAL A 113 -4.29 -2.22 -7.47
N ALA A 114 -3.23 -3.02 -7.58
CA ALA A 114 -3.14 -4.30 -6.88
C ALA A 114 -2.28 -4.12 -5.63
N ARG A 115 -2.82 -4.49 -4.47
CA ARG A 115 -2.11 -4.52 -3.20
C ARG A 115 -1.82 -5.96 -2.80
N ILE A 116 -0.59 -6.19 -2.35
CA ILE A 116 -0.15 -7.45 -1.78
C ILE A 116 0.48 -7.15 -0.43
N TRP A 117 0.02 -7.84 0.61
CA TRP A 117 0.63 -7.80 1.92
C TRP A 117 1.36 -9.09 2.21
N MET A 118 2.51 -8.97 2.85
CA MET A 118 3.26 -10.08 3.41
C MET A 118 3.30 -9.95 4.93
N HIS A 119 2.82 -10.97 5.62
CA HIS A 119 2.75 -11.05 7.08
C HIS A 119 3.96 -11.77 7.68
N GLN A 120 4.09 -11.70 8.99
CA GLN A 120 5.21 -12.25 9.75
C GLN A 120 5.30 -13.79 9.70
N ASP A 121 4.15 -14.48 9.67
CA ASP A 121 3.99 -15.94 9.77
C ASP A 121 3.09 -16.53 8.66
#